data_AF-A0A436DYA7-F1
#
_entry.id   AF-A0A436DYA7-F1
#
_cell.length_a   1.000
_cell.length_b   1.000
_cell.length_c   1.000
_cell.angle_alpha   90.00
_cell.angle_beta   90.00
_cell.angle_gamma   90.00
#
_symmetry.space_group_name_H-M   'P 1'
#
loop_
_entity.id
_entity.type
_entity.pdbx_description
1 polymer ?
#
loop_
_entity_poly.entity_id
_entity_poly.type
_entity_poly.pdbx_seq_one_letter_code
_entity_poly.pdbx_strand_id
1 'polypeptide(L)'
;MTDDPELNQAEGQQYLQSSDREMAASSTLSPNMAILLGILFIAVVFRFHNITLPLVDAFSWREVSTAMMADNFQQRSWNIFFPEVSWTGPGPSYQGREFQIVSYLTALLYQLFGWHDWFGRMVAAFFGLVTVFSLHRLTALCWDETHA
;
A
#
# COMPACT_ATOMS: atom_id res chain seq x y z
N MET A 1 47.24 9.06 42.05
CA MET A 1 46.27 8.54 41.07
C MET A 1 46.45 9.42 39.86
N THR A 2 47.33 9.01 38.96
CA THR A 2 47.73 9.79 37.77
C THR A 2 46.70 9.54 36.69
N ASP A 3 45.90 10.57 36.38
CA ASP A 3 45.06 10.60 35.19
C ASP A 3 45.98 10.65 33.97
N ASP A 4 46.20 9.49 33.35
CA ASP A 4 46.98 9.36 32.13
C ASP A 4 46.09 9.74 30.93
N PRO A 5 46.32 10.90 30.29
CA PRO A 5 45.47 11.39 29.21
C PRO A 5 45.52 10.49 27.97
N GLU A 6 46.60 9.72 27.78
CA GLU A 6 46.70 8.78 26.65
C GLU A 6 45.81 7.56 26.85
N LEU A 7 45.63 7.10 28.09
CA LEU A 7 44.74 5.99 28.43
C LEU A 7 43.27 6.35 28.16
N ASN A 8 42.86 7.57 28.52
CA ASN A 8 41.49 8.06 28.30
C ASN A 8 41.19 8.26 26.80
N GLN A 9 42.18 8.71 26.01
CA GLN A 9 42.05 8.78 24.56
C GLN A 9 41.90 7.40 23.91
N ALA A 10 42.66 6.40 24.38
CA ALA A 10 42.58 5.04 23.88
C ALA A 10 41.22 4.39 24.19
N GLU A 11 40.69 4.59 25.40
CA GLU A 11 39.36 4.11 25.80
C GLU A 11 38.23 4.77 24.99
N GLY A 12 38.32 6.09 24.77
CA GLY A 12 37.37 6.83 23.93
C GLY A 12 37.39 6.37 22.47
N GLN A 13 38.57 6.08 21.92
CA GLN A 13 38.71 5.52 20.57
C GLN A 13 38.16 4.09 20.48
N GLN A 14 38.40 3.25 21.50
CA GLN A 14 37.84 1.91 21.56
C GLN A 14 36.31 1.93 21.63
N TYR A 15 35.73 2.84 22.41
CA TYR A 15 34.28 3.00 22.52
C TYR A 15 33.64 3.47 21.21
N LEU A 16 34.26 4.44 20.52
CA LEU A 16 33.82 4.88 19.20
C LEU A 16 33.93 3.74 18.18
N GLN A 17 35.04 2.99 18.19
CA GLN A 17 35.26 1.87 17.27
C GLN A 17 34.33 0.67 17.55
N SER A 18 33.96 0.41 18.81
CA SER A 18 32.95 -0.61 19.15
C SER A 18 31.55 -0.15 18.73
N SER A 19 31.20 1.11 18.98
CA SER A 19 29.92 1.70 18.59
C SER A 19 29.74 1.72 17.06
N ASP A 20 30.79 2.07 16.31
CA ASP A 20 30.76 2.06 14.84
C ASP A 20 30.62 0.63 14.28
N ARG A 21 31.25 -0.36 14.93
CA ARG A 21 31.11 -1.78 14.57
C ARG A 21 29.71 -2.31 14.88
N GLU A 22 29.12 -1.93 16.00
CA GLU A 22 27.75 -2.30 16.38
C GLU A 22 26.71 -1.63 15.46
N MET A 23 26.90 -0.35 15.12
CA MET A 23 26.06 0.33 14.13
C MET A 23 26.17 -0.31 12.75
N ALA A 24 27.37 -0.65 12.28
CA ALA A 24 27.57 -1.34 11.01
C ALA A 24 26.95 -2.75 10.99
N ALA A 25 27.06 -3.50 12.10
CA ALA A 25 26.48 -4.83 12.23
C ALA A 25 24.94 -4.84 12.33
N SER A 26 24.34 -3.75 12.81
CA SER A 26 22.87 -3.61 12.89
C SER A 26 22.18 -3.39 11.54
N SER A 27 22.94 -3.16 10.47
CA SER A 27 22.41 -2.85 9.13
C SER A 27 22.04 -4.06 8.29
N THR A 28 22.17 -5.28 8.82
CA THR A 28 21.79 -6.50 8.09
C THR A 28 20.30 -6.75 8.24
N LEU A 29 19.56 -6.70 7.12
CA LEU A 29 18.16 -7.14 7.04
C LEU A 29 18.04 -8.58 7.56
N SER A 30 17.13 -8.81 8.53
CA SER A 30 16.84 -10.19 8.95
C SER A 30 16.31 -11.00 7.77
N PRO A 31 16.61 -12.32 7.68
CA PRO A 31 16.17 -13.14 6.55
C PRO A 31 14.65 -13.07 6.30
N ASN A 32 13.87 -13.07 7.37
CA ASN A 32 12.40 -12.95 7.30
C ASN A 32 11.95 -11.60 6.73
N MET A 33 12.65 -10.51 7.09
CA MET A 33 12.38 -9.19 6.51
C MET A 33 12.74 -9.16 5.02
N ALA A 34 13.88 -9.75 4.64
CA ALA A 34 14.28 -9.84 3.25
C ALA A 34 13.27 -10.63 2.40
N ILE A 35 12.76 -11.74 2.92
CA ILE A 35 11.70 -12.55 2.27
C ILE A 35 10.42 -11.72 2.10
N LEU A 36 9.95 -11.06 3.16
CA LEU A 36 8.76 -10.20 3.09
C LEU A 36 8.93 -9.09 2.06
N LEU A 37 10.06 -8.39 2.06
CA LEU A 37 10.37 -7.35 1.07
C LEU A 37 10.39 -7.91 -0.34
N GLY A 38 10.94 -9.11 -0.55
CA GLY A 38 10.91 -9.81 -1.83
C GLY A 38 9.48 -10.11 -2.30
N ILE A 39 8.62 -10.62 -1.42
CA ILE A 39 7.21 -10.89 -1.71
C ILE A 39 6.48 -9.58 -2.08
N LEU A 40 6.68 -8.51 -1.30
CA LEU A 40 6.06 -7.22 -1.57
C LEU A 40 6.56 -6.61 -2.89
N PHE A 41 7.85 -6.72 -3.18
CA PHE A 41 8.43 -6.25 -4.43
C PHE A 41 7.79 -6.96 -5.63
N ILE A 42 7.71 -8.29 -5.60
CA ILE A 42 7.03 -9.08 -6.63
C ILE A 42 5.57 -8.64 -6.75
N ALA A 43 4.86 -8.48 -5.62
CA ALA A 43 3.47 -8.05 -5.61
C ALA A 43 3.27 -6.66 -6.23
N VAL A 44 4.19 -5.72 -6.02
CA VAL A 44 4.19 -4.39 -6.65
C VAL A 44 4.42 -4.50 -8.15
N VAL A 45 5.47 -5.21 -8.58
CA VAL A 45 5.80 -5.34 -10.01
C VAL A 45 4.60 -5.86 -10.80
N PHE A 46 3.95 -6.93 -10.34
CA PHE A 46 2.80 -7.49 -11.03
C PHE A 46 1.55 -6.61 -10.98
N ARG A 47 1.28 -5.92 -9.87
CA ARG A 47 0.08 -5.07 -9.73
C ARG A 47 0.17 -3.76 -10.49
N PHE A 48 1.38 -3.21 -10.61
CA PHE A 48 1.62 -1.94 -11.30
C PHE A 48 2.02 -2.14 -12.76
N HIS A 49 2.32 -3.37 -13.17
CA HIS A 49 2.47 -3.69 -14.59
C HIS A 49 1.20 -3.24 -15.32
N ASN A 50 1.36 -2.41 -16.35
CA ASN A 50 0.26 -2.04 -17.24
C ASN A 50 -0.91 -1.31 -16.56
N ILE A 51 -0.67 -0.64 -15.42
CA ILE A 51 -1.71 0.05 -14.65
C ILE A 51 -2.38 1.21 -15.40
N THR A 52 -1.74 1.75 -16.44
CA THR A 52 -2.24 2.88 -17.25
C THR A 52 -2.97 2.44 -18.52
N LEU A 53 -3.32 1.15 -18.65
CA LEU A 53 -4.12 0.72 -19.80
C LEU A 53 -5.53 1.30 -19.75
N PRO A 54 -6.09 1.71 -20.89
CA PRO A 54 -7.42 2.29 -20.94
C PRO A 54 -8.50 1.28 -20.50
N LEU A 55 -9.57 1.80 -19.90
CA LEU A 55 -10.72 1.03 -19.39
C LEU A 55 -11.65 0.54 -20.52
N VAL A 56 -11.09 -0.14 -21.52
CA VAL A 56 -11.82 -0.61 -22.72
C VAL A 56 -11.63 -2.10 -22.99
N ASP A 57 -11.08 -2.84 -22.03
CA ASP A 57 -10.91 -4.28 -22.17
C ASP A 57 -12.26 -5.03 -22.05
N ALA A 58 -12.28 -6.29 -22.49
CA ALA A 58 -13.50 -7.11 -22.54
C ALA A 58 -14.10 -7.43 -21.16
N PHE A 59 -13.32 -7.31 -20.08
CA PHE A 59 -13.73 -7.64 -18.71
C PHE A 59 -13.76 -6.41 -17.78
N SER A 60 -13.71 -5.21 -18.38
CA SER A 60 -13.53 -3.94 -17.68
C SER A 60 -14.80 -3.47 -16.97
N TRP A 61 -15.93 -4.15 -17.14
CA TRP A 61 -17.24 -3.75 -16.61
C TRP A 61 -17.19 -3.34 -15.12
N ARG A 62 -16.39 -4.04 -14.30
CA ARG A 62 -16.25 -3.74 -12.86
C ARG A 62 -15.35 -2.54 -12.61
N GLU A 63 -14.25 -2.40 -13.36
CA GLU A 63 -13.35 -1.25 -13.27
C GLU A 63 -14.04 0.03 -13.79
N VAL A 64 -14.69 -0.07 -14.94
CA VAL A 64 -15.51 1.00 -15.54
C VAL A 64 -16.61 1.40 -14.58
N SER A 65 -17.35 0.46 -13.97
CA SER A 65 -18.36 0.80 -12.97
C SER A 65 -17.77 1.54 -11.76
N THR A 66 -16.56 1.17 -11.35
CA THR A 66 -15.85 1.83 -10.24
C THR A 66 -15.50 3.27 -10.60
N ALA A 67 -14.98 3.49 -11.81
CA ALA A 67 -14.64 4.80 -12.34
C ALA A 67 -15.89 5.68 -12.55
N MET A 68 -17.00 5.11 -13.05
CA MET A 68 -18.28 5.82 -13.20
C MET A 68 -18.84 6.28 -11.85
N MET A 69 -18.76 5.43 -10.82
CA MET A 69 -19.16 5.84 -9.47
C MET A 69 -18.26 6.93 -8.92
N ALA A 70 -16.94 6.82 -9.12
CA ALA A 70 -16.00 7.86 -8.70
C ALA A 70 -16.27 9.21 -9.37
N ASP A 71 -16.64 9.17 -10.65
CA ASP A 71 -17.03 10.35 -11.43
C ASP A 71 -18.35 10.95 -10.90
N ASN A 72 -19.36 10.11 -10.66
CA ASN A 72 -20.65 10.55 -10.12
C ASN A 72 -20.57 11.08 -8.68
N PHE A 73 -19.61 10.62 -7.86
CA PHE A 73 -19.39 11.19 -6.53
C PHE A 73 -19.03 12.67 -6.60
N GLN A 74 -18.26 13.09 -7.60
CA GLN A 74 -17.92 14.50 -7.83
C GLN A 74 -19.04 15.25 -8.55
N GLN A 75 -19.66 14.63 -9.56
CA GLN A 75 -20.61 15.33 -10.44
C GLN A 75 -22.03 15.44 -9.84
N ARG A 76 -22.44 14.48 -9.01
CA ARG A 76 -23.83 14.37 -8.53
C ARG A 76 -23.94 14.51 -7.01
N SER A 77 -23.30 13.62 -6.26
CA SER A 77 -23.41 13.59 -4.80
C SER A 77 -22.27 12.83 -4.15
N TRP A 78 -21.66 13.40 -3.10
CA TRP A 78 -20.65 12.74 -2.28
C TRP A 78 -21.22 11.74 -1.26
N ASN A 79 -22.50 11.37 -1.36
CA ASN A 79 -23.11 10.44 -0.42
C ASN A 79 -22.70 8.99 -0.72
N ILE A 80 -21.73 8.46 0.03
CA ILE A 80 -21.20 7.10 -0.14
C ILE A 80 -22.25 6.00 0.01
N PHE A 81 -23.37 6.25 0.72
CA PHE A 81 -24.45 5.28 0.89
C PHE A 81 -25.36 5.17 -0.35
N PHE A 82 -25.25 6.11 -1.28
CA PHE A 82 -26.06 6.16 -2.48
C PHE A 82 -25.16 6.33 -3.73
N PRO A 83 -24.27 5.36 -4.02
CA PRO A 83 -23.38 5.42 -5.16
C PRO A 83 -24.14 5.25 -6.48
N GLU A 84 -23.79 6.06 -7.49
CA GLU A 84 -24.49 6.08 -8.78
C GLU A 84 -23.60 5.65 -9.96
N VAL A 85 -24.17 5.00 -10.96
CA VAL A 85 -23.51 4.70 -12.25
C VAL A 85 -24.16 5.49 -13.39
N SER A 86 -23.45 5.74 -14.49
CA SER A 86 -23.95 6.61 -15.57
C SER A 86 -24.58 5.86 -16.75
N TRP A 87 -24.75 4.54 -16.68
CA TRP A 87 -25.26 3.74 -17.80
C TRP A 87 -26.76 3.42 -17.71
N THR A 88 -27.41 3.77 -16.60
CA THR A 88 -28.87 3.65 -16.49
C THR A 88 -29.54 4.89 -17.09
N GLY A 89 -30.81 4.77 -17.47
CA GLY A 89 -31.59 5.88 -18.03
C GLY A 89 -31.86 7.05 -17.06
N PRO A 90 -32.82 7.94 -17.39
CA PRO A 90 -33.09 9.15 -16.62
C PRO A 90 -33.46 8.85 -15.17
N GLY A 91 -32.81 9.54 -14.22
CA GLY A 91 -33.05 9.43 -12.78
C GLY A 91 -31.77 9.16 -11.98
N PRO A 92 -31.88 9.08 -10.64
CA PRO A 92 -30.78 8.63 -9.81
C PRO A 92 -30.48 7.17 -10.11
N SER A 93 -29.21 6.87 -10.29
CA SER A 93 -28.74 5.60 -10.84
C SER A 93 -28.10 4.75 -9.76
N TYR A 94 -28.76 4.69 -8.59
CA TYR A 94 -28.21 4.07 -7.40
C TYR A 94 -27.95 2.58 -7.61
N GLN A 95 -26.78 2.14 -7.17
CA GLN A 95 -26.38 0.75 -7.28
C GLN A 95 -26.09 0.16 -5.90
N GLY A 96 -27.01 -0.70 -5.45
CA GLY A 96 -26.86 -1.48 -4.22
C GLY A 96 -25.82 -2.59 -4.42
N ARG A 97 -24.57 -2.28 -4.13
CA ARG A 97 -23.43 -3.20 -4.21
C ARG A 97 -22.70 -3.26 -2.87
N GLU A 98 -21.47 -3.76 -2.85
CA GLU A 98 -20.58 -3.62 -1.70
C GLU A 98 -20.41 -2.16 -1.27
N PHE A 99 -19.89 -1.93 -0.07
CA PHE A 99 -19.54 -0.58 0.37
C PHE A 99 -18.47 0.01 -0.56
N GLN A 100 -18.80 1.09 -1.26
CA GLN A 100 -18.03 1.61 -2.40
C GLN A 100 -16.78 2.41 -2.00
N ILE A 101 -15.98 1.88 -1.07
CA ILE A 101 -14.79 2.55 -0.55
C ILE A 101 -13.74 2.79 -1.64
N VAL A 102 -13.60 1.86 -2.60
CA VAL A 102 -12.65 2.00 -3.71
C VAL A 102 -13.05 3.19 -4.58
N SER A 103 -14.29 3.23 -5.07
CA SER A 103 -14.80 4.35 -5.87
C SER A 103 -14.74 5.68 -5.13
N TYR A 104 -15.03 5.69 -3.82
CA TYR A 104 -15.00 6.91 -3.04
C TYR A 104 -13.58 7.47 -2.89
N LEU A 105 -12.60 6.62 -2.58
CA LEU A 105 -11.19 7.02 -2.54
C LEU A 105 -10.69 7.46 -3.91
N THR A 106 -11.11 6.79 -4.99
CA THR A 106 -10.81 7.23 -6.36
C THR A 106 -11.41 8.61 -6.66
N ALA A 107 -12.63 8.90 -6.21
CA ALA A 107 -13.24 10.22 -6.37
C ALA A 107 -12.46 11.32 -5.63
N LEU A 108 -11.94 11.03 -4.42
CA LEU A 108 -11.07 11.96 -3.70
C LEU A 108 -9.76 12.22 -4.46
N LEU A 109 -9.17 11.18 -5.07
CA LEU A 109 -7.98 11.36 -5.91
C LEU A 109 -8.28 12.19 -7.16
N TYR A 110 -9.45 11.99 -7.79
CA TYR A 110 -9.91 12.83 -8.89
C TYR A 110 -10.06 14.29 -8.49
N GLN A 111 -10.61 14.56 -7.30
CA GLN A 111 -10.78 15.91 -6.79
C GLN A 111 -9.44 16.63 -6.55
N LEU A 112 -8.38 15.89 -6.20
CA LEU A 112 -7.06 16.44 -5.87
C LEU A 112 -6.14 16.58 -7.09
N PHE A 113 -6.16 15.60 -8.00
CA PHE A 113 -5.18 15.46 -9.08
C PHE A 113 -5.79 15.48 -10.49
N GLY A 114 -7.10 15.66 -10.59
CA GLY A 114 -7.85 15.52 -11.82
C GLY A 114 -8.17 14.07 -12.16
N TRP A 115 -8.94 13.88 -13.23
CA TRP A 115 -9.38 12.55 -13.66
C TRP A 115 -8.22 11.75 -14.28
N HIS A 116 -8.05 10.51 -13.81
CA HIS A 116 -7.09 9.54 -14.35
C HIS A 116 -7.69 8.12 -14.30
N ASP A 117 -7.63 7.38 -15.40
CA ASP A 117 -8.23 6.04 -15.49
C ASP A 117 -7.61 5.01 -14.52
N TRP A 118 -6.33 5.18 -14.18
CA TRP A 118 -5.54 4.25 -13.39
C TRP A 118 -5.68 4.40 -11.87
N PHE A 119 -6.32 5.47 -11.37
CA PHE A 119 -6.45 5.70 -9.93
C PHE A 119 -7.24 4.60 -9.22
N GLY A 120 -8.32 4.09 -9.82
CA GLY A 120 -9.06 2.97 -9.26
C GLY A 120 -8.19 1.72 -9.07
N ARG A 121 -7.34 1.43 -10.05
CA ARG A 121 -6.37 0.33 -9.99
C ARG A 121 -5.29 0.55 -8.95
N MET A 122 -4.79 1.77 -8.80
CA MET A 122 -3.82 2.11 -7.76
C MET A 122 -4.40 1.89 -6.36
N VAL A 123 -5.64 2.33 -6.11
CA VAL A 123 -6.32 2.11 -4.82
C VAL A 123 -6.47 0.62 -4.55
N ALA A 124 -6.94 -0.16 -5.52
CA ALA A 124 -7.06 -1.62 -5.40
C ALA A 124 -5.70 -2.30 -5.17
N ALA A 125 -4.65 -1.86 -5.88
CA ALA A 125 -3.30 -2.39 -5.72
C ALA A 125 -2.75 -2.13 -4.31
N PHE A 126 -2.97 -0.93 -3.76
CA PHE A 126 -2.58 -0.58 -2.40
C PHE A 126 -3.20 -1.50 -1.35
N PHE A 127 -4.53 -1.68 -1.37
CA PHE A 127 -5.20 -2.62 -0.44
C PHE A 127 -4.74 -4.06 -0.66
N GLY A 128 -4.43 -4.43 -1.91
CA GLY A 128 -3.80 -5.71 -2.23
C GLY A 128 -2.44 -5.91 -1.55
N LEU A 129 -1.59 -4.89 -1.51
CA LEU A 129 -0.29 -4.93 -0.82
C LEU A 129 -0.46 -5.02 0.70
N VAL A 130 -1.39 -4.25 1.27
CA VAL A 130 -1.75 -4.34 2.70
C VAL A 130 -2.21 -5.75 3.04
N THR A 131 -2.99 -6.38 2.17
CA THR A 131 -3.46 -7.76 2.35
C THR A 131 -2.30 -8.75 2.34
N VAL A 132 -1.38 -8.65 1.37
CA VAL A 132 -0.19 -9.51 1.29
C VAL A 132 0.68 -9.38 2.55
N PHE A 133 0.94 -8.15 3.00
CA PHE A 133 1.67 -7.88 4.24
C PHE A 133 0.97 -8.50 5.45
N SER A 134 -0.32 -8.25 5.60
CA SER A 134 -1.11 -8.72 6.76
C SER A 134 -1.17 -10.24 6.80
N LEU A 135 -1.34 -10.89 5.65
CA LEU A 135 -1.35 -12.35 5.55
C LEU A 135 0.00 -12.94 5.92
N HIS A 136 1.11 -12.38 5.44
CA HIS A 136 2.45 -12.82 5.84
C HIS A 136 2.67 -12.70 7.35
N ARG A 137 2.24 -11.58 7.97
CA ARG A 137 2.34 -11.40 9.42
C ARG A 137 1.44 -12.39 10.18
N LEU A 138 0.24 -12.64 9.68
CA LEU A 138 -0.68 -13.61 10.28
C LEU A 138 -0.10 -15.03 10.23
N THR A 139 0.48 -15.44 9.09
CA THR A 139 1.10 -16.76 8.97
C THR A 139 2.30 -16.91 9.90
N ALA A 140 3.09 -15.86 10.08
CA ALA A 140 4.19 -15.86 11.04
C ALA A 140 3.69 -16.02 12.48
N LEU A 141 2.61 -15.32 12.85
CA LEU A 141 2.00 -15.41 14.18
C LEU A 141 1.41 -16.80 14.46
N CYS A 142 0.60 -17.35 13.54
CA CYS A 142 -0.05 -18.64 13.76
C CYS A 142 0.94 -19.81 13.78
N TRP A 143 2.07 -19.70 13.07
CA TRP A 143 3.04 -20.80 12.98
C TRP A 143 4.14 -20.74 14.04
N ASP A 144 4.46 -19.55 14.58
CA ASP A 144 5.34 -19.41 15.75
C ASP A 144 4.77 -20.13 16.98
N GLU A 145 3.44 -20.11 17.18
CA GLU A 145 2.80 -20.78 18.32
C GLU A 145 2.79 -22.31 18.22
N THR A 146 2.87 -22.89 17.02
CA THR A 146 2.82 -24.35 16.85
C THR A 146 4.13 -25.10 17.16
N HIS A 147 5.21 -24.41 17.50
CA HIS A 147 6.52 -25.03 17.82
C HIS A 147 7.14 -24.54 19.15
N ALA A 148 6.35 -23.95 20.06
CA ALA A 148 6.77 -23.63 21.43
C ALA A 148 6.21 -24.64 22.44
#